data_AF-A0A3E2B173-F1
#
_entry.id   AF-A0A3E2B173-F1
#
_cell.length_a   1.000
_cell.length_b   1.000
_cell.length_c   1.000
_cell.angle_alpha   90.00
_cell.angle_beta   90.00
_cell.angle_gamma   90.00
#
_symmetry.space_group_name_H-M   'P 1'
#
loop_
_entity.id
_entity.type
_entity.pdbx_description
1 polymer ?
#
loop_
_entity_poly.entity_id
_entity_poly.type
_entity_poly.pdbx_seq_one_letter_code
_entity_poly.pdbx_strand_id
1 'polypeptide(L)'
;MTESLRPAAARRGLTDTALKGIAVVSMVLDHIYYFFGYTGCIPTWCSMVGRLAAPLFLFCLVEGFVHTSNRKKYFFRVWVLAAPMGLLLFFMRYGGWFTRPDGFYPENSMLSTFVLLLLFYQGFEWIASRRASKVVLGLALVVFLVLWPQLAGRCTLLFPQTATVFGVLGYAVLPMMNFTGDLSLPVILVGLALYFAKRSRIAQVIALNVVSFGWHFVLVYLQVRTWPDFQMVQMFTTYYEWMGGLLATPLLLCYNGQRGAGYRRFFYAFYPAHIYILYALSWLLLLAMG
;
A
#
# COMPACT_ATOMS: atom_id res chain seq x y z
N MET A 1 -45.58 -21.22 -9.35
CA MET A 1 -45.78 -19.78 -9.53
C MET A 1 -44.41 -19.17 -9.74
N THR A 2 -44.11 -18.86 -11.00
CA THR A 2 -42.81 -18.42 -11.50
C THR A 2 -42.55 -16.99 -11.07
N GLU A 3 -41.69 -16.79 -10.06
CA GLU A 3 -41.16 -15.47 -9.75
C GLU A 3 -40.22 -15.05 -10.88
N SER A 4 -40.73 -14.17 -11.73
CA SER A 4 -40.04 -13.58 -12.87
C SER A 4 -38.71 -12.97 -12.44
N LEU A 5 -37.65 -13.36 -13.15
CA LEU A 5 -36.32 -12.75 -13.13
C LEU A 5 -36.44 -11.21 -13.25
N ARG A 6 -36.39 -10.52 -12.11
CA ARG A 6 -36.03 -9.10 -12.12
C ARG A 6 -34.56 -9.03 -12.54
N PRO A 7 -34.19 -8.30 -13.61
CA PRO A 7 -32.80 -8.03 -13.89
C PRO A 7 -32.21 -7.41 -12.63
N ALA A 8 -31.09 -7.96 -12.14
CA ALA A 8 -30.47 -7.56 -10.89
C ALA A 8 -30.37 -6.03 -10.83
N ALA A 9 -31.29 -5.39 -10.11
CA ALA A 9 -31.30 -3.95 -9.95
C ALA A 9 -29.92 -3.56 -9.45
N ALA A 10 -29.24 -2.66 -10.17
CA ALA A 10 -27.91 -2.20 -9.78
C ALA A 10 -27.99 -1.78 -8.32
N ARG A 11 -27.27 -2.50 -7.44
CA ARG A 11 -27.24 -2.18 -6.01
C ARG A 11 -26.79 -0.73 -5.92
N ARG A 12 -27.62 0.14 -5.35
CA ARG A 12 -27.29 1.57 -5.18
C ARG A 12 -25.98 1.66 -4.37
N GLY A 13 -25.03 2.46 -4.84
CA GLY A 13 -23.73 2.65 -4.19
C GLY A 13 -22.54 2.76 -5.15
N LEU A 14 -21.34 2.82 -4.59
CA LEU A 14 -20.07 2.95 -5.31
C LEU A 14 -19.60 1.60 -5.85
N THR A 15 -19.17 1.57 -7.11
CA THR A 15 -18.52 0.39 -7.72
C THR A 15 -17.03 0.36 -7.40
N ASP A 16 -16.36 -0.79 -7.62
CA ASP A 16 -14.90 -0.93 -7.48
C ASP A 16 -14.14 0.05 -8.38
N THR A 17 -14.65 0.28 -9.59
CA THR A 17 -14.07 1.29 -10.50
C THR A 17 -14.21 2.70 -9.93
N ALA A 18 -15.35 3.03 -9.31
CA ALA A 18 -15.55 4.34 -8.68
C ALA A 18 -14.64 4.54 -7.47
N LEU A 19 -14.51 3.53 -6.60
CA LEU A 19 -13.59 3.56 -5.46
C LEU A 19 -12.14 3.76 -5.91
N LYS A 20 -11.70 3.04 -6.95
CA LYS A 20 -10.36 3.23 -7.52
C LYS A 20 -10.16 4.61 -8.13
N GLY A 21 -11.20 5.19 -8.74
CA GLY A 21 -11.18 6.56 -9.23
C GLY A 21 -10.93 7.56 -8.10
N ILE A 22 -11.70 7.46 -7.01
CA ILE A 22 -11.53 8.31 -5.82
C ILE A 22 -10.13 8.12 -5.20
N ALA A 23 -9.67 6.87 -5.12
CA ALA A 23 -8.34 6.54 -4.63
C ALA A 23 -7.22 7.15 -5.49
N VAL A 24 -7.36 7.10 -6.83
CA VAL A 24 -6.40 7.72 -7.76
C VAL A 24 -6.35 9.23 -7.59
N VAL A 25 -7.50 9.91 -7.53
CA VAL A 25 -7.53 11.36 -7.34
C VAL A 25 -6.89 11.75 -6.01
N SER A 26 -7.23 11.04 -4.94
CA SER A 26 -6.68 11.31 -3.61
C SER A 26 -5.18 11.02 -3.56
N MET A 27 -4.72 9.94 -4.20
CA MET A 27 -3.30 9.63 -4.34
C MET A 27 -2.55 10.74 -5.06
N VAL A 28 -3.11 11.33 -6.11
CA VAL A 28 -2.50 12.46 -6.82
C VAL A 28 -2.37 13.68 -5.92
N LEU A 29 -3.44 14.04 -5.19
CA LEU A 29 -3.39 15.15 -4.22
C LEU A 29 -2.31 14.94 -3.16
N ASP A 30 -2.20 13.71 -2.66
CA ASP A 30 -1.18 13.32 -1.70
C ASP A 30 0.23 13.49 -2.28
N HIS A 31 0.45 13.00 -3.51
CA HIS A 31 1.75 13.06 -4.15
C HIS A 31 2.11 14.49 -4.59
N ILE A 32 1.15 15.33 -4.92
CA ILE A 32 1.40 16.76 -5.14
C ILE A 32 1.98 17.38 -3.88
N TYR A 33 1.40 17.11 -2.70
CA TYR A 33 1.99 17.57 -1.44
C TYR A 33 3.37 16.93 -1.17
N TYR A 34 3.50 15.62 -1.35
CA TYR A 34 4.75 14.89 -1.11
C TYR A 34 5.92 15.40 -1.97
N PHE A 35 5.69 15.64 -3.27
CA PHE A 35 6.74 16.08 -4.19
C PHE A 35 7.01 17.57 -4.11
N PHE A 36 5.97 18.41 -4.04
CA PHE A 36 6.09 19.87 -4.16
C PHE A 36 5.98 20.59 -2.81
N GLY A 37 5.85 19.88 -1.69
CA GLY A 37 5.69 20.47 -0.35
C GLY A 37 6.86 21.37 0.07
N TYR A 38 8.06 21.13 -0.46
CA TYR A 38 9.24 21.98 -0.23
C TYR A 38 9.05 23.44 -0.68
N THR A 39 8.09 23.71 -1.58
CA THR A 39 7.76 25.06 -2.04
C THR A 39 7.04 25.91 -0.97
N GLY A 40 6.50 25.29 0.08
CA GLY A 40 5.65 25.95 1.08
C GLY A 40 4.28 26.39 0.55
N CYS A 41 4.00 26.23 -0.75
CA CYS A 41 2.77 26.69 -1.39
C CYS A 41 1.64 25.65 -1.37
N ILE A 42 1.98 24.38 -1.18
CA ILE A 42 0.98 23.29 -1.20
C ILE A 42 0.38 23.10 0.20
N PRO A 43 -0.94 23.25 0.36
CA PRO A 43 -1.57 23.08 1.66
C PRO A 43 -1.47 21.64 2.20
N THR A 44 -1.32 21.50 3.51
CA THR A 44 -1.25 20.20 4.21
C THR A 44 -2.51 19.35 4.04
N TRP A 45 -3.68 19.98 3.87
CA TRP A 45 -4.93 19.25 3.68
C TRP A 45 -4.93 18.37 2.42
N CYS A 46 -4.13 18.71 1.40
CA CYS A 46 -3.95 17.88 0.21
C CYS A 46 -3.45 16.48 0.59
N SER A 47 -2.50 16.41 1.53
CA SER A 47 -2.01 15.14 2.05
C SER A 47 -2.99 14.50 3.03
N MET A 48 -3.64 15.27 3.90
CA MET A 48 -4.64 14.72 4.84
C MET A 48 -5.77 13.97 4.13
N VAL A 49 -6.34 14.59 3.09
CA VAL A 49 -7.32 13.93 2.20
C VAL A 49 -6.65 12.80 1.44
N GLY A 50 -5.43 13.03 0.96
CA GLY A 50 -4.62 12.04 0.25
C GLY A 50 -4.46 10.69 0.94
N ARG A 51 -4.39 10.67 2.27
CA ARG A 51 -4.27 9.46 3.10
C ARG A 51 -5.38 8.43 2.86
N LEU A 52 -6.54 8.82 2.33
CA LEU A 52 -7.63 7.88 2.01
C LEU A 52 -7.28 6.91 0.86
N ALA A 53 -6.28 7.24 0.03
CA ALA A 53 -5.88 6.42 -1.12
C ALA A 53 -5.43 5.01 -0.71
N ALA A 54 -4.60 4.89 0.32
CA ALA A 54 -4.03 3.60 0.73
C ALA A 54 -5.10 2.61 1.23
N PRO A 55 -6.00 2.98 2.17
CA PRO A 55 -7.11 2.12 2.58
C PRO A 55 -8.02 1.69 1.42
N LEU A 56 -8.34 2.59 0.48
CA LEU A 56 -9.17 2.25 -0.67
C LEU A 56 -8.48 1.24 -1.58
N PHE A 57 -7.19 1.41 -1.88
CA PHE A 57 -6.46 0.46 -2.70
C PHE A 57 -6.25 -0.89 -2.00
N LEU A 58 -5.99 -0.92 -0.70
CA LEU A 58 -5.91 -2.17 0.08
C LEU A 58 -7.24 -2.91 0.06
N PHE A 59 -8.34 -2.19 0.24
CA PHE A 59 -9.67 -2.76 0.14
C PHE A 59 -9.90 -3.37 -1.26
N CYS A 60 -9.59 -2.63 -2.33
CA CYS A 60 -9.69 -3.12 -3.70
C CYS A 60 -8.75 -4.30 -4.03
N LEU A 61 -7.58 -4.37 -3.38
CA LEU A 61 -6.63 -5.48 -3.50
C LEU A 61 -7.24 -6.77 -2.94
N VAL A 62 -7.87 -6.69 -1.75
CA VAL A 62 -8.57 -7.82 -1.13
C VAL A 62 -9.72 -8.30 -2.01
N GLU A 63 -10.60 -7.39 -2.46
CA GLU A 63 -11.70 -7.75 -3.38
C GLU A 63 -11.18 -8.39 -4.67
N GLY A 64 -10.14 -7.80 -5.25
CA GLY A 64 -9.50 -8.33 -6.45
C GLY A 64 -8.93 -9.74 -6.26
N PHE A 65 -8.35 -10.02 -5.09
CA PHE A 65 -7.84 -11.35 -4.75
C PHE A 65 -8.96 -12.37 -4.50
N VAL A 66 -10.04 -11.97 -3.83
CA VAL A 66 -11.17 -12.85 -3.51
C VAL A 66 -11.94 -13.24 -4.77
N HIS A 67 -12.12 -12.31 -5.70
CA HIS A 67 -12.94 -12.52 -6.91
C HIS A 67 -12.14 -12.97 -8.14
N THR A 68 -10.80 -12.99 -8.10
CA THR A 68 -10.02 -13.46 -9.26
C THR A 68 -10.06 -14.99 -9.38
N SER A 69 -10.33 -15.48 -10.59
CA SER A 69 -10.24 -16.91 -10.90
C SER A 69 -8.79 -17.39 -11.04
N ASN A 70 -7.86 -16.49 -11.39
CA ASN A 70 -6.45 -16.83 -11.59
C ASN A 70 -5.55 -15.93 -10.75
N ARG A 71 -5.16 -16.43 -9.58
CA ARG A 71 -4.31 -15.74 -8.61
C ARG A 71 -2.88 -15.53 -9.11
N LYS A 72 -2.31 -16.51 -9.84
CA LYS A 72 -0.95 -16.39 -10.42
C LYS A 72 -0.87 -15.23 -11.42
N LYS A 73 -1.83 -15.15 -12.34
CA LYS A 73 -1.92 -14.03 -13.29
C LYS A 73 -2.22 -12.70 -12.60
N TYR A 74 -2.92 -12.71 -11.48
CA TYR A 74 -3.12 -11.48 -10.70
C TYR A 74 -1.84 -11.01 -10.03
N PHE A 75 -1.14 -11.91 -9.33
CA PHE A 75 0.17 -11.67 -8.74
C PHE A 75 1.16 -11.13 -9.77
N PHE A 76 1.32 -11.81 -10.90
CA PHE A 76 2.30 -11.43 -11.93
C PHE A 76 2.02 -10.03 -12.51
N ARG A 77 0.76 -9.63 -12.63
CA ARG A 77 0.41 -8.27 -13.11
C ARG A 77 0.86 -7.17 -12.15
N VAL A 78 0.79 -7.42 -10.85
CA VAL A 78 1.25 -6.46 -9.83
C VAL A 78 2.77 -6.52 -9.74
N TRP A 79 3.34 -7.73 -9.75
CA TRP A 79 4.79 -7.95 -9.67
C TRP A 79 5.57 -7.32 -10.82
N VAL A 80 5.10 -7.43 -12.07
CA VAL A 80 5.76 -6.81 -13.24
C VAL A 80 5.84 -5.29 -13.16
N LEU A 81 4.96 -4.64 -12.39
CA LEU A 81 5.04 -3.21 -12.13
C LEU A 81 5.90 -2.90 -10.90
N ALA A 82 5.74 -3.69 -9.84
CA ALA A 82 6.49 -3.51 -8.59
C ALA A 82 8.00 -3.75 -8.76
N ALA A 83 8.39 -4.77 -9.54
CA ALA A 83 9.79 -5.18 -9.64
C ALA A 83 10.70 -4.12 -10.28
N PRO A 84 10.37 -3.53 -11.45
CA PRO A 84 11.17 -2.44 -12.02
C PRO A 84 11.18 -1.20 -11.14
N MET A 85 10.04 -0.87 -10.52
CA MET A 85 9.93 0.28 -9.63
C MET A 85 10.79 0.12 -8.37
N GLY A 86 10.82 -1.08 -7.79
CA GLY A 86 11.67 -1.43 -6.67
C GLY A 86 13.15 -1.46 -7.05
N LEU A 87 13.49 -1.99 -8.23
CA LEU A 87 14.87 -1.97 -8.74
C LEU A 87 15.39 -0.53 -8.88
N LEU A 88 14.57 0.35 -9.46
CA LEU A 88 14.92 1.76 -9.60
C LEU A 88 15.07 2.42 -8.22
N LEU A 89 14.17 2.14 -7.28
CA LEU A 89 14.28 2.63 -5.89
C LEU A 89 15.59 2.18 -5.23
N PHE A 90 16.01 0.93 -5.43
CA PHE A 90 17.28 0.43 -4.90
C PHE A 90 18.47 1.27 -5.40
N PHE A 91 18.55 1.51 -6.72
CA PHE A 91 19.63 2.31 -7.29
C PHE A 91 19.54 3.80 -6.94
N MET A 92 18.33 4.36 -6.79
CA MET A 92 18.13 5.71 -6.25
C MET A 92 18.70 5.80 -4.83
N ARG A 93 18.31 4.88 -3.95
CA ARG A 93 18.68 4.89 -2.53
C ARG A 93 20.16 4.62 -2.26
N TYR A 94 20.74 3.63 -2.92
CA TYR A 94 22.11 3.17 -2.63
C TYR A 94 23.13 3.58 -3.68
N GLY A 95 22.70 3.85 -4.91
CA GLY A 95 23.57 4.28 -6.00
C GLY A 95 23.54 5.78 -6.29
N GLY A 96 22.61 6.54 -5.70
CA GLY A 96 22.41 7.96 -5.99
C GLY A 96 21.88 8.23 -7.41
N TRP A 97 21.34 7.21 -8.08
CA TRP A 97 20.85 7.37 -9.45
C TRP A 97 19.58 8.19 -9.44
N PHE A 98 19.49 9.21 -10.29
CA PHE A 98 18.29 10.03 -10.40
C PHE A 98 17.81 10.57 -9.04
N THR A 99 18.72 10.92 -8.12
CA THR A 99 18.39 11.63 -6.88
C THR A 99 18.48 13.14 -7.11
N ARG A 100 17.50 13.89 -6.60
CA ARG A 100 17.51 15.35 -6.71
C ARG A 100 18.73 15.97 -5.99
N PRO A 101 19.13 17.21 -6.34
CA PRO A 101 20.25 17.90 -5.69
C PRO A 101 20.10 18.09 -4.17
N ASP A 102 18.87 18.16 -3.67
CA ASP A 102 18.54 18.22 -2.24
C ASP A 102 18.59 16.84 -1.54
N GLY A 103 18.97 15.79 -2.26
CA GLY A 103 19.04 14.41 -1.78
C GLY A 103 17.70 13.66 -1.81
N PHE A 104 16.61 14.29 -2.24
CA PHE A 104 15.30 13.65 -2.27
C PHE A 104 15.14 12.67 -3.44
N TYR A 105 14.45 11.56 -3.19
CA TYR A 105 13.99 10.59 -4.18
C TYR A 105 12.65 9.96 -3.74
N PRO A 106 11.81 9.48 -4.67
CA PRO A 106 10.49 8.96 -4.33
C PRO A 106 10.54 7.60 -3.64
N GLU A 107 9.97 7.50 -2.45
CA GLU A 107 9.82 6.23 -1.71
C GLU A 107 8.54 5.48 -2.15
N ASN A 108 8.60 4.73 -3.24
CA ASN A 108 7.46 4.11 -3.94
C ASN A 108 7.14 2.66 -3.48
N SER A 109 6.94 2.44 -2.18
CA SER A 109 6.81 1.09 -1.58
C SER A 109 5.41 0.44 -1.62
N MET A 110 4.39 1.11 -2.17
CA MET A 110 3.01 0.59 -2.08
C MET A 110 2.79 -0.67 -2.93
N LEU A 111 3.27 -0.69 -4.18
CA LEU A 111 3.10 -1.84 -5.07
C LEU A 111 3.90 -3.06 -4.61
N SER A 112 5.10 -2.86 -4.06
CA SER A 112 5.89 -3.93 -3.47
C SER A 112 5.19 -4.51 -2.23
N THR A 113 4.52 -3.66 -1.45
CA THR A 113 3.67 -4.11 -0.33
C THR A 113 2.45 -4.92 -0.82
N PHE A 114 1.85 -4.58 -1.96
CA PHE A 114 0.79 -5.40 -2.57
C PHE A 114 1.30 -6.77 -3.01
N VAL A 115 2.52 -6.87 -3.56
CA VAL A 115 3.16 -8.17 -3.88
C VAL A 115 3.24 -9.03 -2.63
N LEU A 116 3.71 -8.48 -1.50
CA LEU A 116 3.78 -9.17 -0.23
C LEU A 116 2.41 -9.62 0.27
N LEU A 117 1.41 -8.73 0.28
CA LEU A 117 0.05 -9.04 0.70
C LEU A 117 -0.56 -10.17 -0.12
N LEU A 118 -0.38 -10.17 -1.44
CA LEU A 118 -0.87 -11.26 -2.31
C LEU A 118 -0.22 -12.60 -1.97
N LEU A 119 1.06 -12.62 -1.60
CA LEU A 119 1.75 -13.84 -1.14
C LEU A 119 1.23 -14.29 0.23
N PHE A 120 1.03 -13.38 1.16
CA PHE A 120 0.39 -13.69 2.45
C PHE A 120 -1.02 -14.27 2.26
N TYR A 121 -1.86 -13.62 1.46
CA TYR A 121 -3.21 -14.13 1.17
C TYR A 121 -3.17 -15.53 0.57
N GLN A 122 -2.24 -15.78 -0.36
CA GLN A 122 -2.06 -17.10 -0.95
C GLN A 122 -1.58 -18.14 0.08
N GLY A 123 -0.69 -17.78 1.00
CA GLY A 123 -0.27 -18.61 2.12
C GLY A 123 -1.45 -18.99 3.02
N PHE A 124 -2.26 -18.01 3.42
CA PHE A 124 -3.45 -18.25 4.25
C PHE A 124 -4.51 -19.09 3.55
N GLU A 125 -4.71 -18.93 2.24
CA GLU A 125 -5.61 -19.78 1.45
C GLU A 125 -5.15 -21.25 1.41
N TRP A 126 -3.85 -21.49 1.29
CA TRP A 126 -3.31 -22.85 1.34
C TRP A 126 -3.45 -23.47 2.74
N ILE A 127 -3.24 -22.68 3.81
CA ILE A 127 -3.49 -23.09 5.19
C ILE A 127 -4.98 -23.43 5.38
N ALA A 128 -5.89 -22.59 4.88
CA ALA A 128 -7.33 -22.80 5.01
C ALA A 128 -7.85 -24.02 4.23
N SER A 129 -7.11 -24.51 3.23
CA SER A 129 -7.53 -25.65 2.39
C SER A 129 -7.58 -27.00 3.12
N ARG A 130 -7.00 -27.10 4.33
CA ARG A 130 -6.90 -28.32 5.16
C ARG A 130 -6.24 -29.53 4.50
N ARG A 131 -5.66 -29.39 3.31
CA ARG A 131 -4.83 -30.42 2.68
C ARG A 131 -3.41 -30.33 3.24
N ALA A 132 -2.93 -31.38 3.90
CA ALA A 132 -1.64 -31.37 4.64
C ALA A 132 -0.48 -30.74 3.84
N SER A 133 -0.26 -31.16 2.60
CA SER A 133 0.81 -30.61 1.74
C SER A 133 0.68 -29.12 1.46
N LYS A 134 -0.55 -28.61 1.32
CA LYS A 134 -0.82 -27.18 1.12
C LYS A 134 -0.68 -26.40 2.42
N VAL A 135 -1.11 -26.96 3.55
CA VAL A 135 -0.94 -26.34 4.87
C VAL A 135 0.54 -26.13 5.17
N VAL A 136 1.37 -27.16 4.99
CA VAL A 136 2.83 -27.05 5.17
C VAL A 136 3.42 -25.98 4.26
N LEU A 137 3.05 -25.98 2.97
CA LEU A 137 3.54 -24.97 2.02
C LEU A 137 3.11 -23.54 2.41
N GLY A 138 1.86 -23.38 2.87
CA GLY A 138 1.33 -22.09 3.30
C GLY A 138 2.02 -21.57 4.57
N LEU A 139 2.22 -22.42 5.57
CA LEU A 139 2.98 -22.08 6.78
C LEU A 139 4.42 -21.73 6.45
N ALA A 140 5.10 -22.56 5.64
CA ALA A 140 6.46 -22.30 5.20
C ALA A 140 6.58 -20.95 4.48
N LEU A 141 5.63 -20.63 3.59
CA LEU A 141 5.60 -19.34 2.90
C LEU A 141 5.42 -18.17 3.88
N VAL A 142 4.42 -18.22 4.77
CA VAL A 142 4.16 -17.12 5.72
C VAL A 142 5.35 -16.90 6.65
N VAL A 143 5.92 -17.98 7.20
CA VAL A 143 7.11 -17.92 8.06
C VAL A 143 8.30 -17.36 7.28
N PHE A 144 8.52 -17.83 6.04
CA PHE A 144 9.59 -17.32 5.20
C PHE A 144 9.45 -15.83 4.90
N LEU A 145 8.26 -15.33 4.55
CA LEU A 145 8.05 -13.91 4.30
C LEU A 145 8.36 -13.03 5.51
N VAL A 146 8.07 -13.52 6.72
CA VAL A 146 8.36 -12.81 7.97
C VAL A 146 9.85 -12.85 8.29
N LEU A 147 10.54 -13.97 8.04
CA LEU A 147 11.96 -14.18 8.36
C LEU A 147 12.92 -13.70 7.26
N TRP A 148 12.43 -13.47 6.05
CA TRP A 148 13.22 -13.12 4.87
C TRP A 148 14.11 -11.88 5.09
N PRO A 149 13.60 -10.75 5.64
CA PRO A 149 14.41 -9.56 5.88
C PRO A 149 15.55 -9.81 6.89
N GLN A 150 15.30 -10.58 7.95
CA GLN A 150 16.31 -10.89 8.98
C GLN A 150 17.35 -11.86 8.44
N LEU A 151 16.94 -12.84 7.63
CA LEU A 151 17.85 -13.77 6.98
C LEU A 151 18.79 -13.01 6.03
N ALA A 152 18.24 -12.18 5.15
CA ALA A 152 19.04 -11.38 4.23
C ALA A 152 19.96 -10.38 4.95
N GLY A 153 19.47 -9.74 6.02
CA GLY A 153 20.28 -8.86 6.87
C GLY A 153 21.44 -9.61 7.54
N ARG A 154 21.20 -10.78 8.13
CA ARG A 154 22.25 -11.61 8.74
C ARG A 154 23.26 -12.11 7.71
N CYS A 155 22.80 -12.56 6.54
CA CYS A 155 23.69 -12.97 5.46
C CYS A 155 24.57 -11.81 4.99
N THR A 156 24.00 -10.60 4.89
CA THR A 156 24.75 -9.39 4.54
C THR A 156 25.79 -9.02 5.60
N LEU A 157 25.47 -9.17 6.89
CA LEU A 157 26.42 -8.93 7.99
C LEU A 157 27.58 -9.92 7.99
N LEU A 158 27.32 -11.21 7.72
CA LEU A 158 28.34 -12.25 7.66
C LEU A 158 29.18 -12.18 6.38
N PHE A 159 28.57 -11.76 5.28
CA PHE A 159 29.17 -11.70 3.96
C PHE A 159 28.84 -10.36 3.29
N PRO A 160 29.56 -9.26 3.63
CA PRO A 160 29.27 -7.92 3.13
C PRO A 160 29.18 -7.80 1.60
N GLN A 161 29.94 -8.61 0.86
CA GLN A 161 29.89 -8.72 -0.60
C GLN A 161 28.50 -9.12 -1.16
N THR A 162 27.63 -9.70 -0.34
CA THR A 162 26.27 -10.09 -0.73
C THR A 162 25.24 -8.97 -0.57
N ALA A 163 25.61 -7.83 0.04
CA ALA A 163 24.71 -6.72 0.33
C ALA A 163 23.92 -6.26 -0.90
N THR A 164 24.61 -6.03 -2.02
CA THR A 164 23.98 -5.57 -3.27
C THR A 164 23.00 -6.60 -3.81
N VAL A 165 23.36 -7.89 -3.76
CA VAL A 165 22.50 -8.98 -4.23
C VAL A 165 21.22 -9.05 -3.40
N PHE A 166 21.34 -9.08 -2.07
CA PHE A 166 20.19 -9.10 -1.18
C PHE A 166 19.36 -7.82 -1.25
N GLY A 167 19.99 -6.67 -1.46
CA GLY A 167 19.32 -5.40 -1.71
C GLY A 167 18.47 -5.43 -2.98
N VAL A 168 19.05 -5.83 -4.12
CA VAL A 168 18.30 -5.96 -5.37
C VAL A 168 17.15 -6.98 -5.23
N LEU A 169 17.41 -8.13 -4.62
CA LEU A 169 16.37 -9.14 -4.37
C LEU A 169 15.26 -8.58 -3.47
N GLY A 170 15.63 -7.87 -2.42
CA GLY A 170 14.74 -7.31 -1.40
C GLY A 170 13.93 -6.09 -1.84
N TYR A 171 14.30 -5.45 -2.95
CA TYR A 171 13.54 -4.35 -3.53
C TYR A 171 12.75 -4.77 -4.78
N ALA A 172 13.35 -5.57 -5.66
CA ALA A 172 12.78 -5.87 -6.98
C ALA A 172 12.08 -7.24 -7.06
N VAL A 173 12.66 -8.30 -6.47
CA VAL A 173 12.21 -9.68 -6.73
C VAL A 173 11.21 -10.15 -5.68
N LEU A 174 11.64 -10.18 -4.43
CA LEU A 174 10.84 -10.51 -3.27
C LEU A 174 10.98 -9.38 -2.25
N PRO A 175 10.07 -8.40 -2.28
CA PRO A 175 10.15 -7.24 -1.42
C PRO A 175 10.32 -7.64 0.05
N MET A 176 11.26 -7.00 0.74
CA MET A 176 11.44 -7.22 2.17
C MET A 176 10.39 -6.42 2.95
N MET A 177 9.82 -7.05 3.97
CA MET A 177 9.00 -6.33 4.94
C MET A 177 9.93 -5.48 5.82
N ASN A 178 9.76 -4.17 5.83
CA ASN A 178 10.55 -3.29 6.70
C ASN A 178 9.89 -3.28 8.10
N PHE A 179 10.64 -3.70 9.11
CA PHE A 179 10.20 -3.70 10.51
C PHE A 179 10.51 -2.39 11.24
N THR A 180 11.40 -1.58 10.68
CA THR A 180 11.88 -0.32 11.25
C THR A 180 11.44 0.85 10.39
N GLY A 181 10.78 1.84 11.00
CA GLY A 181 10.66 3.21 10.47
C GLY A 181 9.73 3.47 9.28
N ASP A 182 9.33 2.48 8.47
CA ASP A 182 8.67 2.73 7.18
C ASP A 182 7.23 2.19 7.06
N LEU A 183 6.43 2.81 6.17
CA LEU A 183 5.01 2.55 5.83
C LEU A 183 4.61 1.07 5.60
N SER A 184 5.52 0.15 5.35
CA SER A 184 5.19 -1.21 4.86
C SER A 184 4.47 -2.09 5.88
N LEU A 185 4.92 -2.13 7.14
CA LEU A 185 4.32 -2.97 8.18
C LEU A 185 2.89 -2.56 8.54
N PRO A 186 2.55 -1.29 8.81
CA PRO A 186 1.16 -0.91 9.07
C PRO A 186 0.24 -1.19 7.88
N VAL A 187 0.71 -0.98 6.65
CA VAL A 187 -0.04 -1.29 5.43
C VAL A 187 -0.28 -2.80 5.31
N ILE A 188 0.70 -3.64 5.63
CA ILE A 188 0.53 -5.11 5.68
C ILE A 188 -0.50 -5.48 6.75
N LEU A 189 -0.39 -4.95 7.96
CA LEU A 189 -1.33 -5.24 9.05
C LEU A 189 -2.77 -4.89 8.66
N VAL A 190 -3.00 -3.69 8.09
CA VAL A 190 -4.31 -3.28 7.58
C VAL A 190 -4.78 -4.20 6.46
N GLY A 191 -3.92 -4.52 5.49
CA GLY A 191 -4.23 -5.42 4.38
C GLY A 191 -4.62 -6.82 4.84
N LEU A 192 -3.95 -7.36 5.87
CA LEU A 192 -4.29 -8.63 6.49
C LEU A 192 -5.62 -8.54 7.26
N ALA A 193 -5.83 -7.48 8.03
CA ALA A 193 -7.08 -7.26 8.78
C ALA A 193 -8.30 -7.22 7.84
N LEU A 194 -8.20 -6.46 6.75
CA LEU A 194 -9.23 -6.38 5.71
C LEU A 194 -9.49 -7.74 5.05
N TYR A 195 -8.44 -8.53 4.83
CA TYR A 195 -8.55 -9.87 4.25
C TYR A 195 -9.23 -10.87 5.19
N PHE A 196 -8.94 -10.85 6.49
CA PHE A 196 -9.61 -11.73 7.45
C PHE A 196 -11.06 -11.30 7.69
N ALA A 197 -11.34 -10.00 7.63
CA ALA A 197 -12.68 -9.44 7.77
C ALA A 197 -13.53 -9.49 6.48
N LYS A 198 -13.01 -10.02 5.36
CA LYS A 198 -13.64 -9.98 4.01
C LYS A 198 -15.08 -10.48 3.90
N ARG A 199 -15.59 -11.21 4.90
CA ARG A 199 -16.97 -11.72 4.91
C ARG A 199 -18.01 -10.67 5.30
N SER A 200 -17.61 -9.59 5.98
CA SER A 200 -18.53 -8.54 6.43
C SER A 200 -17.92 -7.17 6.19
N ARG A 201 -18.69 -6.28 5.54
CA ARG A 201 -18.24 -4.92 5.26
C ARG A 201 -17.99 -4.12 6.52
N ILE A 202 -18.89 -4.26 7.50
CA ILE A 202 -18.76 -3.60 8.80
C ILE A 202 -17.50 -4.10 9.51
N ALA A 203 -17.23 -5.41 9.47
CA ALA A 203 -16.01 -5.97 10.05
C ALA A 203 -14.75 -5.43 9.36
N GLN A 204 -14.75 -5.24 8.03
CA GLN A 204 -13.62 -4.64 7.31
C GLN A 204 -13.35 -3.20 7.76
N VAL A 205 -14.41 -2.39 7.88
CA VAL A 205 -14.31 -1.00 8.34
C VAL A 205 -13.81 -0.93 9.79
N ILE A 206 -14.33 -1.78 10.68
CA ILE A 206 -13.86 -1.84 12.07
C ILE A 206 -12.39 -2.24 12.10
N ALA A 207 -12.01 -3.31 11.40
CA ALA A 207 -10.63 -3.79 11.36
C ALA A 207 -9.66 -2.74 10.81
N LEU A 208 -10.04 -2.04 9.73
CA LEU A 208 -9.28 -0.93 9.17
C LEU A 208 -9.02 0.14 10.23
N ASN A 209 -10.08 0.67 10.86
CA ASN A 209 -9.93 1.78 11.79
C ASN A 209 -9.21 1.38 13.08
N VAL A 210 -9.45 0.18 13.61
CA VAL A 210 -8.76 -0.32 14.81
C VAL A 210 -7.26 -0.45 14.56
N VAL A 211 -6.86 -1.07 13.44
CA VAL A 211 -5.44 -1.25 13.12
C VAL A 211 -4.79 0.09 12.78
N SER A 212 -5.44 0.91 11.94
CA SER A 212 -4.92 2.24 11.57
C SER A 212 -4.78 3.17 12.76
N PHE A 213 -5.77 3.23 13.65
CA PHE A 213 -5.73 4.06 14.86
C PHE A 213 -4.73 3.52 15.87
N GLY A 214 -4.72 2.20 16.11
CA GLY A 214 -3.75 1.57 17.00
C GLY A 214 -2.30 1.87 16.59
N TRP A 215 -2.00 1.74 15.30
CA TRP A 215 -0.64 2.02 14.80
C TRP A 215 -0.33 3.51 14.72
N HIS A 216 -1.11 4.28 13.95
CA HIS A 216 -0.74 5.65 13.59
C HIS A 216 -1.15 6.71 14.61
N PHE A 217 -2.06 6.37 15.53
CA PHE A 217 -2.42 7.27 16.63
C PHE A 217 -1.81 6.79 17.94
N VAL A 218 -2.15 5.58 18.41
CA VAL A 218 -1.77 5.13 19.75
C VAL A 218 -0.26 4.88 19.86
N LEU A 219 0.34 4.08 18.99
CA LEU A 219 1.79 3.80 19.07
C LEU A 219 2.62 5.06 18.81
N VAL A 220 2.23 5.87 17.82
CA VAL A 220 2.90 7.16 17.54
C VAL A 220 2.80 8.08 18.76
N TYR A 221 1.61 8.28 19.32
CA TYR A 221 1.43 9.08 20.54
C TYR A 221 2.30 8.57 21.70
N LEU A 222 2.32 7.26 21.95
CA LEU A 222 3.15 6.68 23.00
C LEU A 222 4.65 6.95 22.80
N GLN A 223 5.10 7.01 21.54
CA GLN A 223 6.47 7.32 21.17
C GLN A 223 6.80 8.82 21.31
N VAL A 224 5.91 9.71 20.88
CA VAL A 224 6.21 11.16 20.81
C VAL A 224 5.78 11.95 22.05
N ARG A 225 4.91 11.40 22.91
CA ARG A 225 4.39 12.11 24.10
C ARG A 225 5.45 12.56 25.11
N THR A 226 6.65 11.96 25.07
CA THR A 226 7.77 12.31 25.96
C THR A 226 8.75 13.28 25.31
N TRP A 227 8.51 13.69 24.06
CA TRP A 227 9.40 14.61 23.35
C TRP A 227 9.18 16.04 23.86
N PRO A 228 10.25 16.84 24.01
CA PRO A 228 10.17 18.18 24.61
C PRO A 228 9.17 19.12 23.91
N ASP A 229 9.06 19.04 22.59
CA ASP A 229 8.24 19.94 21.76
C ASP A 229 6.89 19.33 21.34
N PHE A 230 6.51 18.20 21.94
CA PHE A 230 5.26 17.54 21.56
C PHE A 230 4.04 18.33 22.04
N GLN A 231 3.09 18.52 21.14
CA GLN A 231 1.78 19.10 21.42
C GLN A 231 0.70 18.17 20.90
N MET A 232 -0.38 17.96 21.67
CA MET A 232 -1.43 17.02 21.28
C MET A 232 -2.07 17.34 19.92
N VAL A 233 -2.10 18.63 19.55
CA VAL A 233 -2.59 19.08 18.23
C VAL A 233 -1.79 18.49 17.06
N GLN A 234 -0.51 18.15 17.27
CA GLN A 234 0.34 17.51 16.26
C GLN A 234 -0.20 16.14 15.83
N MET A 235 -1.00 15.46 16.67
CA MET A 235 -1.69 14.23 16.27
C MET A 235 -2.72 14.43 15.15
N PHE A 236 -3.13 15.67 14.91
CA PHE A 236 -4.10 16.07 13.88
C PHE A 236 -3.48 16.89 12.76
N THR A 237 -2.29 17.49 12.97
CA THR A 237 -1.63 18.35 11.97
C THR A 237 -0.37 17.75 11.36
N THR A 238 0.32 16.86 12.07
CA THR A 238 1.59 16.26 11.65
C THR A 238 1.49 14.73 11.54
N TYR A 239 0.91 14.08 12.55
CA TYR A 239 0.75 12.62 12.61
C TYR A 239 -0.66 12.18 12.20
N TYR A 240 -1.20 12.76 11.11
CA TYR A 240 -2.59 12.58 10.68
C TYR A 240 -2.86 11.29 9.88
N GLU A 241 -1.90 10.38 9.76
CA GLU A 241 -2.02 9.14 8.98
C GLU A 241 -3.23 8.28 9.37
N TRP A 242 -3.59 8.25 10.66
CA TRP A 242 -4.76 7.51 11.17
C TRP A 242 -6.08 7.97 10.55
N MET A 243 -6.18 9.22 10.09
CA MET A 243 -7.39 9.80 9.49
C MET A 243 -7.76 9.12 8.17
N GLY A 244 -6.80 8.54 7.44
CA GLY A 244 -7.06 7.87 6.16
C GLY A 244 -8.07 6.75 6.28
N GLY A 245 -8.01 5.95 7.35
CA GLY A 245 -8.98 4.88 7.62
C GLY A 245 -10.40 5.41 7.89
N LEU A 246 -10.50 6.50 8.65
CA LEU A 246 -11.78 7.14 8.96
C LEU A 246 -12.41 7.78 7.73
N LEU A 247 -11.62 8.49 6.92
CA LEU A 247 -12.09 9.10 5.67
C LEU A 247 -12.54 8.04 4.65
N ALA A 248 -11.87 6.89 4.61
CA ALA A 248 -12.26 5.78 3.73
C ALA A 248 -13.55 5.06 4.18
N THR A 249 -13.94 5.18 5.45
CA THR A 249 -15.09 4.46 6.04
C THR A 249 -16.41 4.68 5.29
N PRO A 250 -16.91 5.91 5.08
CA PRO A 250 -18.17 6.11 4.36
C PRO A 250 -18.12 5.53 2.94
N LEU A 251 -16.97 5.65 2.26
CA LEU A 251 -16.80 5.12 0.90
C LEU A 251 -16.86 3.58 0.87
N LEU A 252 -16.22 2.92 1.83
CA LEU A 252 -16.26 1.46 1.98
C LEU A 252 -17.68 0.97 2.30
N LEU A 253 -18.43 1.66 3.16
CA LEU A 253 -19.81 1.33 3.49
C LEU A 253 -20.76 1.53 2.31
N CYS A 254 -20.49 2.51 1.44
CA CYS A 254 -21.26 2.74 0.22
C CYS A 254 -20.89 1.79 -0.93
N TYR A 255 -19.89 0.90 -0.78
CA TYR A 255 -19.51 -0.04 -1.83
C TYR A 255 -20.62 -1.06 -2.11
N ASN A 256 -21.00 -1.20 -3.38
CA ASN A 256 -22.15 -2.01 -3.77
C ASN A 256 -21.81 -3.44 -4.20
N GLY A 257 -20.53 -3.84 -4.17
CA GLY A 257 -20.08 -5.17 -4.57
C GLY A 257 -19.91 -5.37 -6.08
N GLN A 258 -20.12 -4.33 -6.89
CA GLN A 258 -20.01 -4.43 -8.34
C GLN A 258 -18.66 -3.91 -8.85
N ARG A 259 -18.14 -4.55 -9.90
CA ARG A 259 -16.87 -4.18 -10.53
C ARG A 259 -16.90 -2.79 -11.20
N GLY A 260 -18.04 -2.41 -11.79
CA GLY A 260 -18.16 -1.21 -12.63
C GLY A 260 -17.49 -1.37 -14.01
N ALA A 261 -17.17 -0.25 -14.66
CA ALA A 261 -16.68 -0.20 -16.04
C ALA A 261 -15.31 -0.87 -16.28
N GLY A 262 -14.47 -1.00 -15.25
CA GLY A 262 -13.28 -1.87 -15.29
C GLY A 262 -12.11 -1.35 -16.15
N TYR A 263 -11.64 -0.13 -15.93
CA TYR A 263 -10.50 0.50 -16.63
C TYR A 263 -9.11 -0.03 -16.25
N ARG A 264 -8.92 -1.35 -16.37
CA ARG A 264 -7.71 -2.05 -15.90
C ARG A 264 -6.40 -1.44 -16.47
N ARG A 265 -6.35 -1.16 -17.77
CA ARG A 265 -5.13 -0.67 -18.44
C ARG A 265 -4.73 0.71 -17.92
N PHE A 266 -5.71 1.60 -17.74
CA PHE A 266 -5.50 2.93 -17.18
C PHE A 266 -4.85 2.86 -15.81
N PHE A 267 -5.45 2.14 -14.86
CA PHE A 267 -4.90 2.07 -13.50
C PHE A 267 -3.46 1.55 -13.48
N TYR A 268 -3.18 0.48 -14.23
CA TYR A 268 -1.83 -0.10 -14.27
C TYR A 268 -0.78 0.81 -14.91
N ALA A 269 -1.13 1.59 -15.94
CA ALA A 269 -0.22 2.57 -16.53
C ALA A 269 -0.04 3.79 -15.60
N PHE A 270 -1.11 4.21 -14.94
CA PHE A 270 -1.13 5.38 -14.07
C PHE A 270 -0.22 5.21 -12.84
N TYR A 271 -0.20 4.03 -12.21
CA TYR A 271 0.60 3.79 -10.99
C TYR A 271 2.09 4.16 -11.10
N PRO A 272 2.87 3.64 -12.06
CA PRO A 272 4.25 4.11 -12.22
C PRO A 272 4.30 5.54 -12.77
N ALA A 273 3.43 5.89 -13.73
CA ALA A 273 3.54 7.14 -14.45
C ALA A 273 3.39 8.37 -13.54
N HIS A 274 2.41 8.40 -12.64
CA HIS A 274 2.18 9.59 -11.81
C HIS A 274 3.37 9.88 -10.87
N ILE A 275 4.00 8.84 -10.30
CA ILE A 275 5.17 9.02 -9.42
C ILE A 275 6.31 9.64 -10.20
N TYR A 276 6.68 9.06 -11.34
CA TYR A 276 7.86 9.53 -12.09
C TYR A 276 7.61 10.85 -12.83
N ILE A 277 6.39 11.12 -13.29
CA ILE A 277 6.03 12.41 -13.89
C ILE A 277 6.06 13.51 -12.82
N LEU A 278 5.40 13.32 -11.68
CA LEU A 278 5.41 14.32 -10.60
C LEU A 278 6.83 14.53 -10.06
N TYR A 279 7.61 13.45 -9.94
CA TYR A 279 9.01 13.54 -9.54
C TYR A 279 9.85 14.37 -10.51
N ALA A 280 9.75 14.11 -11.81
CA ALA A 280 10.48 14.86 -12.84
C ALA A 280 10.09 16.35 -12.84
N LEU A 281 8.78 16.65 -12.75
CA LEU A 281 8.29 18.03 -12.66
C LEU A 281 8.78 18.73 -11.39
N SER A 282 8.76 18.02 -10.26
CA SER A 282 9.25 18.52 -8.98
C SER A 282 10.75 18.79 -8.99
N TRP A 283 11.52 17.98 -9.71
CA TRP A 283 12.95 18.21 -9.93
C TRP A 283 13.18 19.43 -10.81
N LEU A 284 12.51 19.54 -11.96
CA LEU A 284 12.63 20.69 -12.85
C LEU A 284 12.29 22.01 -12.14
N LEU A 285 11.25 22.01 -11.32
CA LEU A 285 10.89 23.19 -10.52
C LEU A 285 11.99 23.55 -9.52
N LEU A 286 12.57 22.56 -8.82
CA LEU A 286 13.66 22.79 -7.87
C LEU A 286 14.87 23.45 -8.56
N LEU A 287 15.23 22.99 -9.75
CA LEU A 287 16.31 23.57 -10.54
C LEU A 287 15.99 24.98 -11.06
N ALA A 288 14.72 25.32 -11.25
CA ALA A 288 14.32 26.65 -11.67
C ALA A 288 14.26 27.66 -10.49
N MET A 289 14.20 27.16 -9.25
CA MET A 289 14.16 27.97 -8.03
C MET A 289 15.55 28.25 -7.43
N GLY A 290 16.56 27.41 -7.73
CA GLY A 290 17.95 27.56 -7.28
C GLY A 290 18.79 28.32 -8.28
#